data_AF-A0A961V6W2-F1
#
_entry.id   AF-A0A961V6W2-F1
#
_cell.length_a   1.000
_cell.length_b   1.000
_cell.length_c   1.000
_cell.angle_alpha   90.00
_cell.angle_beta   90.00
_cell.angle_gamma   90.00
#
_symmetry.space_group_name_H-M   'P 1'
#
loop_
_entity.id
_entity.type
_entity.pdbx_description
1 polymer ?
#
loop_
_entity_poly.entity_id
_entity_poly.type
_entity_poly.pdbx_seq_one_letter_code
_entity_poly.pdbx_strand_id
1 'polypeptide(L)'
;TDPDGINEITGSIARASLLAGEPINKAKLAKFDRGFMSAILPKGMRAISTEISPETGAGGFILPNDRVDVILTKRDSVAEEAGVSNAYVSETILANVRVLAIDQQIEEQDGGQVVVGKTATLELHPEQAEVLALAKQLGELSLALRSLEDSAPDSGGPQMVDAIGGGAGSVTMLKFGKARQVKTQ
;
A
#
# COMPACT_ATOMS: atom_id res chain seq x y z
N THR A 1 -6.91 2.37 -38.86
CA THR A 1 -6.01 1.97 -37.76
C THR A 1 -5.37 3.23 -37.26
N ASP A 2 -5.70 3.62 -36.04
CA ASP A 2 -5.12 4.80 -35.41
C ASP A 2 -3.65 4.49 -35.07
N PRO A 3 -2.66 5.16 -35.68
CA PRO A 3 -1.24 4.84 -35.50
C PRO A 3 -0.78 5.01 -34.04
N ASP A 4 -1.48 5.82 -33.24
CA ASP A 4 -1.17 6.05 -31.82
C ASP A 4 -1.94 5.13 -30.86
N GLY A 5 -2.77 4.22 -31.39
CA GLY A 5 -3.65 3.37 -30.59
C GLY A 5 -2.93 2.45 -29.60
N ILE A 6 -1.68 2.06 -29.90
CA ILE A 6 -0.84 1.24 -29.01
C ILE A 6 -0.39 2.06 -27.80
N ASN A 7 0.03 3.31 -27.99
CA ASN A 7 0.44 4.19 -26.90
C ASN A 7 -0.74 4.56 -26.00
N GLU A 8 -1.95 4.66 -26.57
CA GLU A 8 -3.15 4.98 -25.83
C GLU A 8 -3.63 3.86 -24.90
N ILE A 9 -3.35 2.60 -25.21
CA ILE A 9 -3.77 1.42 -24.41
C ILE A 9 -2.68 0.97 -23.43
N THR A 10 -1.42 1.35 -23.64
CA THR A 10 -0.33 1.10 -22.69
C THR A 10 -0.68 1.65 -21.31
N GLY A 11 -0.60 0.79 -20.28
CA GLY A 11 -0.99 1.12 -18.90
C GLY A 11 -2.49 0.98 -18.58
N SER A 12 -3.32 0.54 -19.54
CA SER A 12 -4.73 0.24 -19.27
C SER A 12 -4.91 -1.19 -18.77
N ILE A 13 -5.81 -1.40 -17.80
CA ILE A 13 -6.17 -2.72 -17.28
C ILE A 13 -7.46 -3.22 -17.94
N ALA A 14 -7.53 -4.52 -18.22
CA ALA A 14 -8.77 -5.15 -18.66
C ALA A 14 -9.82 -5.13 -17.54
N ARG A 15 -10.94 -4.45 -17.76
CA ARG A 15 -12.10 -4.44 -16.84
C ARG A 15 -13.15 -5.51 -17.18
N ALA A 16 -12.91 -6.27 -18.22
CA ALA A 16 -13.74 -7.39 -18.67
C ALA A 16 -12.85 -8.44 -19.34
N SER A 17 -13.36 -9.68 -19.43
CA SER A 17 -12.62 -10.77 -20.10
C SER A 17 -12.30 -10.40 -21.55
N LEU A 18 -11.05 -10.62 -21.92
CA LEU A 18 -10.54 -10.49 -23.29
C LEU A 18 -10.30 -11.89 -23.83
N LEU A 19 -10.79 -12.15 -25.04
CA LEU A 19 -10.56 -13.42 -25.75
C LEU A 19 -9.41 -13.26 -26.75
N ALA A 20 -8.67 -14.33 -26.99
CA ALA A 20 -7.62 -14.34 -28.00
C ALA A 20 -8.21 -14.05 -29.38
N GLY A 21 -7.65 -13.06 -30.08
CA GLY A 21 -8.13 -12.62 -31.39
C GLY A 21 -9.32 -11.64 -31.36
N GLU A 22 -9.85 -11.31 -30.19
CA GLU A 22 -10.84 -10.23 -30.06
C GLU A 22 -10.18 -8.85 -30.29
N PRO A 23 -10.76 -7.96 -31.11
CA PRO A 23 -10.29 -6.58 -31.22
C PRO A 23 -10.33 -5.86 -29.87
N ILE A 24 -9.25 -5.17 -29.51
CA ILE A 24 -9.18 -4.41 -28.25
C ILE A 24 -10.23 -3.30 -28.25
N ASN A 25 -11.25 -3.47 -27.42
CA ASN A 25 -12.31 -2.48 -27.25
C ASN A 25 -11.97 -1.56 -26.09
N LYS A 26 -11.89 -0.24 -26.34
CA LYS A 26 -11.65 0.78 -25.30
C LYS A 26 -12.66 0.69 -24.15
N ALA A 27 -13.88 0.20 -24.40
CA ALA A 27 -14.89 -0.02 -23.35
C ALA A 27 -14.57 -1.18 -22.39
N LYS A 28 -13.72 -2.14 -22.82
CA LYS A 28 -13.20 -3.24 -22.01
C LYS A 28 -11.87 -2.91 -21.32
N LEU A 29 -11.31 -1.74 -21.60
CA LEU A 29 -10.13 -1.21 -20.95
C LEU A 29 -10.53 -0.15 -19.92
N ALA A 30 -9.85 -0.16 -18.78
CA ALA A 30 -9.93 0.89 -17.78
C ALA A 30 -8.55 1.53 -17.64
N LYS A 31 -8.50 2.85 -17.73
CA LYS A 31 -7.37 3.64 -17.22
C LYS A 31 -7.66 3.97 -15.76
N PHE A 32 -6.66 3.89 -14.90
CA PHE A 32 -6.74 4.45 -13.55
C PHE A 32 -6.77 5.98 -13.65
N ASP A 33 -7.93 6.56 -13.96
CA ASP A 33 -8.14 8.01 -13.87
C ASP A 33 -8.65 8.39 -12.47
N ARG A 34 -8.52 9.67 -12.12
CA ARG A 34 -8.86 10.26 -10.82
C ARG A 34 -10.28 9.96 -10.35
N GLY A 35 -11.24 9.79 -11.27
CA GLY A 35 -12.63 9.43 -10.95
C GLY A 35 -12.90 7.92 -10.84
N PHE A 36 -12.01 7.08 -11.35
CA PHE A 36 -12.21 5.62 -11.38
C PHE A 36 -11.96 4.99 -10.00
N MET A 37 -10.97 5.49 -9.25
CA MET A 37 -10.65 4.95 -7.92
C MET A 37 -11.80 5.12 -6.93
N SER A 38 -12.48 6.28 -6.94
CA SER A 38 -13.65 6.50 -6.08
C SER A 38 -14.85 5.62 -6.45
N ALA A 39 -14.92 5.12 -7.69
CA ALA A 39 -16.02 4.30 -8.19
C ALA A 39 -15.84 2.79 -7.92
N ILE A 40 -14.58 2.31 -7.82
CA ILE A 40 -14.27 0.90 -7.55
C ILE A 40 -14.03 0.60 -6.07
N LEU A 41 -13.83 1.63 -5.26
CA LEU A 41 -13.52 1.48 -3.85
C LEU A 41 -14.75 0.96 -3.08
N PRO A 42 -14.64 -0.13 -2.31
CA PRO A 42 -15.75 -0.63 -1.52
C PRO A 42 -16.26 0.41 -0.52
N LYS A 43 -17.56 0.36 -0.22
CA LYS A 43 -18.17 1.23 0.79
C LYS A 43 -17.44 1.06 2.13
N GLY A 44 -16.98 2.17 2.70
CA GLY A 44 -16.28 2.16 3.99
C GLY A 44 -14.76 1.97 3.89
N MET A 45 -14.20 1.90 2.68
CA MET A 45 -12.75 1.90 2.44
C MET A 45 -12.26 3.29 1.99
N ARG A 46 -10.96 3.52 2.07
CA ARG A 46 -10.22 4.72 1.68
C ARG A 46 -8.99 4.30 0.89
N ALA A 47 -8.71 5.02 -0.19
CA ALA A 47 -7.46 4.88 -0.92
C ALA A 47 -6.44 5.85 -0.31
N ILE A 48 -5.32 5.35 0.20
CA ILE A 48 -4.22 6.16 0.74
C ILE A 48 -2.94 5.81 0.02
N SER A 49 -2.21 6.82 -0.42
CA SER A 49 -0.95 6.66 -1.12
C SER A 49 0.25 6.77 -0.16
N THR A 50 1.19 5.85 -0.28
CA THR A 50 2.49 5.89 0.40
C THR A 50 3.61 5.89 -0.63
N GLU A 51 4.67 6.62 -0.33
CA GLU A 51 5.88 6.61 -1.15
C GLU A 51 6.58 5.27 -0.98
N ILE A 52 7.15 4.77 -2.08
CA ILE A 52 7.94 3.54 -2.12
C ILE A 52 9.18 3.75 -2.98
N SER A 53 10.16 2.91 -2.75
CA SER A 53 11.39 2.75 -3.51
C SER A 53 11.54 1.28 -3.91
N PRO A 54 12.49 0.91 -4.79
CA PRO A 54 12.78 -0.50 -5.07
C PRO A 54 13.04 -1.32 -3.79
N GLU A 55 13.70 -0.75 -2.79
CA GLU A 55 14.04 -1.41 -1.53
C GLU A 55 12.81 -1.58 -0.63
N THR A 56 11.94 -0.58 -0.55
CA THR A 56 10.75 -0.59 0.32
C THR A 56 9.51 -1.20 -0.35
N GLY A 57 9.52 -1.36 -1.68
CA GLY A 57 8.42 -1.90 -2.49
C GLY A 57 8.64 -3.33 -2.98
N ALA A 58 9.37 -4.15 -2.21
CA ALA A 58 9.72 -5.53 -2.55
C ALA A 58 10.29 -5.69 -3.97
N GLY A 59 11.24 -4.85 -4.37
CA GLY A 59 11.96 -4.96 -5.64
C GLY A 59 11.13 -4.65 -6.89
N GLY A 60 9.95 -4.03 -6.74
CA GLY A 60 9.04 -3.75 -7.86
C GLY A 60 8.17 -4.93 -8.29
N PHE A 61 8.15 -6.02 -7.51
CA PHE A 61 7.29 -7.18 -7.78
C PHE A 61 5.83 -6.97 -7.33
N ILE A 62 5.55 -5.94 -6.54
CA ILE A 62 4.19 -5.61 -6.10
C ILE A 62 3.39 -5.06 -7.28
N LEU A 63 2.29 -5.74 -7.61
CA LEU A 63 1.36 -5.34 -8.66
C LEU A 63 0.02 -4.86 -8.08
N PRO A 64 -0.76 -4.10 -8.86
CA PRO A 64 -2.15 -3.83 -8.50
C PRO A 64 -2.91 -5.13 -8.24
N ASN A 65 -3.76 -5.12 -7.20
CA ASN A 65 -4.51 -6.25 -6.66
C ASN A 65 -3.73 -7.24 -5.76
N ASP A 66 -2.42 -7.07 -5.59
CA ASP A 66 -1.66 -7.85 -4.61
C ASP A 66 -2.01 -7.48 -3.17
N ARG A 67 -1.65 -8.37 -2.25
CA ARG A 67 -1.77 -8.15 -0.80
C ARG A 67 -0.40 -7.93 -0.20
N VAL A 68 -0.29 -6.94 0.67
CA VAL A 68 0.96 -6.57 1.34
C VAL A 68 0.74 -6.39 2.84
N ASP A 69 1.80 -6.60 3.60
CA ASP A 69 1.92 -6.10 4.96
C ASP A 69 2.71 -4.79 4.95
N VAL A 70 2.36 -3.85 5.83
CA VAL A 70 3.03 -2.56 5.98
C VAL A 70 3.85 -2.61 7.26
N ILE A 71 5.16 -2.41 7.13
CA ILE A 71 6.12 -2.44 8.21
C ILE A 71 6.62 -1.00 8.44
N LEU A 72 6.60 -0.57 9.70
CA LEU A 72 7.17 0.69 10.15
C LEU A 72 8.52 0.42 10.82
N THR A 73 9.56 1.08 10.31
CA THR A 73 10.87 1.14 10.97
C THR A 73 11.08 2.54 11.54
N LYS A 74 11.29 2.64 12.86
CA LYS A 74 11.51 3.91 13.56
C LYS A 74 12.67 3.79 14.54
N ARG A 75 13.20 4.93 14.99
CA ARG A 75 14.19 4.96 16.07
C ARG A 75 13.56 4.44 17.37
N ASP A 76 14.33 3.64 18.08
CA ASP A 76 13.97 3.16 19.42
C ASP A 76 14.46 4.16 20.46
N SER A 77 13.57 5.07 20.86
CA SER A 77 13.85 6.09 21.88
C SER A 77 14.23 5.49 23.23
N VAL A 78 13.70 4.30 23.57
CA VAL A 78 13.99 3.64 24.87
C VAL A 78 15.42 3.11 24.88
N ALA A 79 15.84 2.49 23.77
CA ALA A 79 17.22 2.03 23.63
C ALA A 79 18.21 3.20 23.51
N GLU A 80 17.84 4.30 22.85
CA GLU A 80 18.64 5.54 22.82
C GLU A 80 18.83 6.13 24.24
N GLU A 81 17.77 6.16 25.06
CA GLU A 81 17.87 6.59 26.48
C GLU A 81 18.74 5.64 27.32
N ALA A 82 18.80 4.36 26.97
CA ALA A 82 19.70 3.37 27.58
C ALA A 82 21.16 3.46 27.07
N GLY A 83 21.48 4.46 26.23
CA GLY A 83 22.83 4.71 25.71
C GLY A 83 23.20 3.88 24.48
N VAL A 84 22.24 3.19 23.85
CA VAL A 84 22.45 2.47 22.59
C VAL A 84 22.26 3.44 21.44
N SER A 85 23.35 3.83 20.78
CA SER A 85 23.28 4.69 19.60
C SER A 85 22.75 3.95 18.39
N ASN A 86 21.95 4.63 17.55
CA ASN A 86 21.35 4.08 16.33
C ASN A 86 20.48 2.83 16.55
N ALA A 87 19.71 2.79 17.64
CA ALA A 87 18.75 1.74 17.87
C ALA A 87 17.50 1.96 17.00
N TYR A 88 17.07 0.93 16.27
CA TYR A 88 15.86 0.94 15.45
C TYR A 88 14.97 -0.24 15.82
N VAL A 89 13.66 -0.01 15.78
CA VAL A 89 12.65 -1.05 15.94
C VAL A 89 11.79 -1.10 14.68
N SER A 90 11.46 -2.31 14.24
CA SER A 90 10.58 -2.57 13.10
C SER A 90 9.34 -3.30 13.57
N GLU A 91 8.17 -2.79 13.20
CA GLU A 91 6.87 -3.31 13.61
C GLU A 91 5.98 -3.41 12.37
N THR A 92 5.32 -4.56 12.15
CA THR A 92 4.20 -4.58 11.19
C THR A 92 3.08 -3.74 11.80
N ILE A 93 2.45 -2.85 11.04
CA ILE A 93 1.37 -1.97 11.53
C ILE A 93 0.03 -2.27 10.86
N LEU A 94 0.07 -2.79 9.64
CA LEU A 94 -1.09 -3.22 8.87
C LEU A 94 -0.73 -4.53 8.17
N ALA A 95 -1.61 -5.51 8.25
CA ALA A 95 -1.45 -6.79 7.57
C ALA A 95 -2.55 -7.00 6.53
N ASN A 96 -2.25 -7.75 5.47
CA ASN A 96 -3.20 -8.19 4.45
C ASN A 96 -3.89 -7.04 3.71
N VAL A 97 -3.16 -5.95 3.47
CA VAL A 97 -3.66 -4.76 2.78
C VAL A 97 -3.64 -4.97 1.28
N ARG A 98 -4.74 -4.66 0.60
CA ARG A 98 -4.81 -4.73 -0.86
C ARG A 98 -4.18 -3.49 -1.48
N VAL A 99 -3.34 -3.70 -2.49
CA VAL A 99 -2.78 -2.65 -3.34
C VAL A 99 -3.76 -2.35 -4.46
N LEU A 100 -4.18 -1.09 -4.57
CA LEU A 100 -5.10 -0.64 -5.62
C LEU A 100 -4.38 -0.24 -6.90
N ALA A 101 -3.24 0.43 -6.75
CA ALA A 101 -2.43 0.91 -7.87
C ALA A 101 -0.98 1.13 -7.42
N ILE A 102 -0.04 0.98 -8.36
CA ILE A 102 1.34 1.45 -8.22
C ILE A 102 1.56 2.49 -9.30
N ASP A 103 1.98 3.69 -8.90
CA ASP A 103 2.44 4.71 -9.83
C ASP A 103 3.91 4.42 -10.17
N GLN A 104 4.13 3.99 -11.40
CA GLN A 104 5.44 3.65 -11.92
C GLN A 104 5.92 4.75 -12.86
N GLN A 105 7.04 5.38 -12.54
CA GLN A 105 7.69 6.29 -13.45
C GLN A 105 8.73 5.51 -14.26
N ILE A 106 8.68 5.65 -15.58
CA ILE A 106 9.73 5.12 -16.46
C ILE A 106 10.92 6.07 -16.33
N GLU A 107 12.04 5.57 -15.81
CA GLU A 107 13.31 6.28 -15.78
C GLU A 107 14.25 5.65 -16.81
N GLU A 108 14.89 6.48 -17.63
CA GLU A 108 15.95 6.02 -18.53
C GLU A 108 17.26 5.95 -17.73
N GLN A 109 17.79 4.74 -17.57
CA GLN A 109 19.08 4.49 -16.92
C GLN A 109 19.95 3.66 -17.87
N ASP A 110 21.15 4.16 -18.19
CA ASP A 110 22.14 3.50 -19.05
C ASP A 110 21.60 2.98 -20.40
N GLY A 111 20.70 3.75 -21.04
CA GLY A 111 20.11 3.38 -22.34
C GLY A 111 19.04 2.28 -22.29
N GLY A 112 18.65 1.85 -21.08
CA GLY A 112 17.49 1.00 -20.82
C GLY A 112 16.40 1.78 -20.08
N GLN A 113 15.13 1.48 -20.39
CA GLN A 113 13.99 1.98 -19.62
C GLN A 113 13.80 1.08 -18.40
N VAL A 114 13.99 1.62 -17.20
CA VAL A 114 13.70 0.93 -15.93
C VAL A 114 12.41 1.51 -15.36
N VAL A 115 11.47 0.62 -15.05
CA VAL A 115 10.17 0.99 -14.49
C VAL A 115 10.29 0.97 -12.97
N VAL A 116 10.30 2.14 -12.34
CA VAL A 116 10.42 2.25 -10.87
C VAL A 116 9.10 2.74 -10.28
N GLY A 117 8.54 1.94 -9.38
CA GLY A 117 7.38 2.35 -8.58
C GLY A 117 7.80 3.44 -7.59
N LYS A 118 7.13 4.60 -7.64
CA LYS A 118 7.36 5.71 -6.70
C LYS A 118 6.30 5.80 -5.61
N THR A 119 5.10 5.30 -5.90
CA THR A 119 3.98 5.43 -4.97
C THR A 119 3.07 4.22 -5.07
N ALA A 120 2.73 3.66 -3.92
CA ALA A 120 1.73 2.61 -3.80
C ALA A 120 0.43 3.20 -3.22
N THR A 121 -0.70 2.88 -3.83
CA THR A 121 -2.03 3.26 -3.32
C THR A 121 -2.69 2.05 -2.68
N LEU A 122 -3.02 2.16 -1.40
CA LEU A 122 -3.50 1.07 -0.54
C LEU A 122 -5.00 1.20 -0.26
N GLU A 123 -5.70 0.08 -0.20
CA GLU A 123 -7.11 -0.02 0.21
C GLU A 123 -7.20 -0.21 1.73
N LEU A 124 -7.64 0.81 2.47
CA LEU A 124 -7.64 0.83 3.93
C LEU A 124 -8.99 1.19 4.54
N HIS A 125 -9.24 0.72 5.75
CA HIS A 125 -10.31 1.25 6.58
C HIS A 125 -10.01 2.67 7.10
N PRO A 126 -11.05 3.42 7.49
CA PRO A 126 -10.93 4.73 8.16
C PRO A 126 -9.84 4.85 9.19
N GLU A 127 -9.81 3.92 10.13
CA GLU A 127 -8.94 3.95 11.29
C GLU A 127 -7.50 3.59 10.89
N GLN A 128 -7.35 2.65 9.97
CA GLN A 128 -6.07 2.24 9.38
C GLN A 128 -5.43 3.38 8.58
N ALA A 129 -6.22 4.22 7.91
CA ALA A 129 -5.72 5.40 7.22
C ALA A 129 -5.10 6.42 8.18
N GLU A 130 -5.71 6.63 9.36
CA GLU A 130 -5.16 7.49 10.40
C GLU A 130 -3.85 6.91 10.97
N VAL A 131 -3.79 5.59 11.18
CA VAL A 131 -2.57 4.88 11.64
C VAL A 131 -1.44 5.00 10.62
N LEU A 132 -1.72 4.77 9.34
CA LEU A 132 -0.71 4.88 8.28
C LEU A 132 -0.16 6.31 8.18
N ALA A 133 -1.05 7.32 8.28
CA ALA A 133 -0.64 8.72 8.24
C ALA A 133 0.27 9.10 9.42
N LEU A 134 -0.03 8.60 10.62
CA LEU A 134 0.84 8.77 11.79
C LEU A 134 2.17 8.04 11.61
N ALA A 135 2.14 6.78 11.19
CA ALA A 135 3.33 5.96 11.00
C ALA A 135 4.32 6.60 10.02
N LYS A 136 3.82 7.21 8.94
CA LYS A 136 4.62 7.96 7.96
C LYS A 136 5.39 9.14 8.59
N GLN A 137 4.90 9.72 9.68
CA GLN A 137 5.61 10.78 10.41
C GLN A 137 6.62 10.23 11.43
N LEU A 138 6.44 9.00 11.89
CA LEU A 138 7.28 8.38 12.92
C LEU A 138 8.55 7.73 12.36
N GLY A 139 8.53 7.30 11.09
CA GLY A 139 9.64 6.58 10.51
C GLY A 139 9.41 6.18 9.06
N GLU A 140 10.21 5.22 8.61
CA GLU A 140 10.18 4.70 7.26
C GLU A 140 9.18 3.56 7.13
N LEU A 141 8.42 3.53 6.03
CA LEU A 141 7.46 2.49 5.72
C LEU A 141 8.02 1.56 4.64
N SER A 142 7.92 0.26 4.86
CA SER A 142 8.20 -0.75 3.83
C SER A 142 7.01 -1.67 3.64
N LEU A 143 6.87 -2.19 2.42
CA LEU A 143 5.82 -3.11 2.00
C LEU A 143 6.41 -4.50 1.84
N ALA A 144 5.82 -5.47 2.53
CA ALA A 144 6.14 -6.87 2.37
C ALA A 144 5.05 -7.55 1.54
N LEU A 145 5.41 -8.05 0.36
CA LEU A 145 4.50 -8.79 -0.51
C LEU A 145 4.13 -10.13 0.13
N ARG A 146 2.82 -10.41 0.24
CA ARG A 146 2.33 -11.68 0.77
C ARG A 146 2.31 -12.75 -0.31
N SER A 147 2.58 -14.00 0.09
CA SER A 147 2.35 -15.17 -0.77
C SER A 147 0.87 -15.28 -1.13
N LEU A 148 0.57 -15.84 -2.31
CA LEU A 148 -0.80 -16.10 -2.75
C LEU A 148 -1.54 -17.05 -1.80
N GLU A 149 -0.83 -17.99 -1.16
CA GLU A 149 -1.39 -18.93 -0.19
C GLU A 149 -1.80 -18.23 1.13
N ASP A 150 -1.04 -17.21 1.54
CA ASP A 150 -1.28 -16.43 2.75
C ASP A 150 -2.24 -15.24 2.54
N SER A 151 -2.66 -15.02 1.30
CA SER A 151 -3.50 -13.90 0.83
C SER A 151 -4.97 -14.29 0.66
N ALA A 152 -5.35 -15.51 1.04
CA ALA A 152 -6.71 -16.01 0.91
C ALA A 152 -7.72 -15.13 1.67
N PRO A 153 -8.85 -14.74 1.04
CA PRO A 153 -9.82 -13.82 1.61
C PRO A 153 -10.59 -14.37 2.83
N ASP A 154 -10.46 -15.66 3.15
CA ASP A 154 -11.04 -16.26 4.37
C ASP A 154 -10.37 -15.79 5.66
N SER A 155 -9.23 -15.12 5.56
CA SER A 155 -8.53 -14.46 6.68
C SER A 155 -8.92 -12.98 6.77
N GLY A 156 -10.21 -12.70 6.95
CA GLY A 156 -10.80 -11.41 7.33
C GLY A 156 -9.97 -10.13 7.10
N GLY A 157 -10.06 -9.54 5.90
CA GLY A 157 -9.70 -8.14 5.60
C GLY A 157 -8.27 -7.69 5.97
N PRO A 158 -7.94 -6.41 5.76
CA PRO A 158 -6.72 -5.85 6.32
C PRO A 158 -6.85 -5.79 7.84
N GLN A 159 -5.91 -6.38 8.57
CA GLN A 159 -5.91 -6.42 10.04
C GLN A 159 -4.89 -5.43 10.57
N MET A 160 -5.23 -4.68 11.62
CA MET A 160 -4.21 -4.04 12.44
C MET A 160 -3.58 -5.13 13.28
N VAL A 161 -2.26 -5.25 13.23
CA VAL A 161 -1.54 -6.10 14.18
C VAL A 161 -1.26 -5.26 15.42
N ASP A 162 -1.48 -5.84 16.60
CA ASP A 162 -1.19 -5.20 17.89
C ASP A 162 0.33 -5.05 18.07
N ALA A 163 0.91 -4.06 17.41
CA ALA A 163 2.29 -3.66 17.61
C ALA A 163 2.32 -2.13 17.76
N ILE A 164 1.97 -1.70 18.96
CA ILE A 164 2.49 -0.46 19.55
C ILE A 164 3.08 -0.85 20.90
N GLY A 165 4.39 -1.14 20.90
CA GLY A 165 5.29 -1.08 22.06
C GLY A 165 4.96 -1.96 23.27
N GLY A 166 5.73 -3.03 23.44
CA GLY A 166 6.10 -3.62 24.74
C GLY A 166 5.06 -3.55 25.86
N GLY A 167 4.07 -4.45 25.82
CA GLY A 167 3.17 -4.72 26.93
C GLY A 167 1.70 -4.39 26.61
N ALA A 168 0.96 -5.43 26.23
CA ALA A 168 -0.49 -5.56 26.32
C ALA A 168 -1.31 -4.24 26.13
N GLY A 169 -1.65 -3.95 24.87
CA GLY A 169 -2.98 -3.47 24.48
C GLY A 169 -3.44 -2.12 25.04
N SER A 170 -2.94 -1.01 24.48
CA SER A 170 -3.81 0.11 24.08
C SER A 170 -3.06 1.19 23.32
N VAL A 171 -3.59 1.56 22.14
CA VAL A 171 -3.21 2.81 21.47
C VAL A 171 -4.10 3.91 22.03
N THR A 172 -3.51 4.84 22.79
CA THR A 172 -4.23 6.02 23.29
C THR A 172 -4.18 7.10 22.22
N MET A 173 -5.29 7.28 21.50
CA MET A 173 -5.43 8.34 20.51
C MET A 173 -6.05 9.57 21.19
N LEU A 174 -5.34 10.69 21.20
CA LEU A 174 -5.87 11.97 21.71
C LEU A 174 -6.56 12.73 20.58
N LYS A 175 -7.90 12.70 20.57
CA LYS A 175 -8.74 13.49 19.66
C LYS A 175 -9.53 14.51 20.48
N PHE A 176 -9.34 15.80 20.21
CA PHE A 176 -10.04 16.93 20.88
C PHE A 176 -9.91 17.01 22.42
N GLY A 177 -8.75 16.65 22.98
CA GLY A 177 -8.51 16.79 24.43
C GLY A 177 -9.23 15.78 25.33
N LYS A 178 -9.84 14.72 24.74
CA LYS A 178 -10.32 13.55 25.49
C LYS A 178 -9.56 12.32 25.02
N ALA A 179 -8.79 11.72 25.92
CA ALA A 179 -8.07 10.48 25.66
C ALA A 179 -9.10 9.37 25.40
N ARG A 180 -9.05 8.74 24.21
CA ARG A 180 -9.86 7.55 23.91
C ARG A 180 -8.93 6.37 23.72
N GLN A 181 -9.10 5.39 24.59
CA GLN A 181 -8.40 4.12 24.55
C GLN A 181 -9.13 3.22 23.56
N VAL A 182 -8.50 2.90 22.43
CA VAL A 182 -9.06 1.94 21.47
C VAL A 182 -8.58 0.56 21.91
N LYS A 183 -9.55 -0.29 22.29
CA LYS A 183 -9.30 -1.71 22.56
C LYS A 183 -9.51 -2.48 21.27
N THR A 184 -8.46 -3.15 20.82
CA THR A 184 -8.46 -4.10 19.70
C THR A 184 -9.06 -5.43 20.17
N GLN A 185 -10.10 -5.91 19.48
CA GLN A 185 -10.58 -7.30 19.54
C GLN A 185 -10.23 -7.97 18.23
#